data_AF-A0A954KJ33-F1
#
_entry.id   AF-A0A954KJ33-F1
#
_cell.length_a   1.000
_cell.length_b   1.000
_cell.length_c   1.000
_cell.angle_alpha   90.00
_cell.angle_beta   90.00
_cell.angle_gamma   90.00
#
_symmetry.space_group_name_H-M   'P 1'
#
loop_
_entity.id
_entity.type
_entity.pdbx_description
1 polymer ?
#
loop_
_entity_poly.entity_id
_entity_poly.type
_entity_poly.pdbx_seq_one_letter_code
_entity_poly.pdbx_strand_id
1 'polypeptide(L)'
;MRRRTFLKTTAAGLCTSALMQNTPVQAAPKKQLIFDTHQHLWDLSWQKLPWLAEDSPLARNFVTSDYLEATKGEDVRAVYMEVDVTANQKRAEAEHVVNLSRDKQKPTVAAVVGGDPGLEGFADYVKFLSTFPEVKGVRQVLHGTHPQGK
;
A
#
# COMPACT_ATOMS: atom_id res chain seq x y z
N MET A 1 -5.50 1.28 29.21
CA MET A 1 -5.91 0.03 29.93
C MET A 1 -6.22 -1.07 28.93
N ARG A 2 -5.46 -2.17 28.92
CA ARG A 2 -5.99 -3.54 29.08
C ARG A 2 -4.83 -4.41 29.59
N ARG A 3 -5.03 -4.89 30.82
CA ARG A 3 -4.09 -5.65 31.64
C ARG A 3 -4.00 -7.08 31.08
N ARG A 4 -2.78 -7.62 31.06
CA ARG A 4 -2.48 -9.01 30.72
C ARG A 4 -3.30 -9.94 31.64
N THR A 5 -4.19 -10.75 31.06
CA THR A 5 -4.89 -11.81 31.80
C THR A 5 -4.05 -13.07 31.74
N PHE A 6 -3.45 -13.43 32.87
CA PHE A 6 -2.70 -14.67 33.06
C PHE A 6 -3.66 -15.71 33.67
N LEU A 7 -4.06 -16.72 32.90
CA LEU A 7 -4.87 -17.84 33.40
C LEU A 7 -3.94 -18.86 34.07
N LYS A 8 -3.92 -18.88 35.41
CA LYS A 8 -3.49 -20.06 36.18
C LYS A 8 -4.74 -20.87 36.50
N THR A 9 -4.80 -22.10 36.02
CA THR A 9 -5.74 -23.09 36.55
C THR A 9 -4.93 -24.31 36.97
N THR A 10 -4.87 -24.53 38.28
CA THR A 10 -4.37 -25.77 38.90
C THR A 10 -5.56 -26.45 39.53
N ALA A 11 -5.85 -27.69 39.12
CA ALA A 11 -6.62 -28.64 39.93
C ALA A 11 -6.21 -30.05 39.51
N ALA A 12 -5.61 -30.77 40.44
CA ALA A 12 -5.30 -32.19 40.34
C ALA A 12 -6.59 -33.01 40.54
N GLY A 13 -6.75 -34.07 39.75
CA GLY A 13 -7.81 -35.07 39.92
C GLY A 13 -7.55 -36.26 39.01
N LEU A 14 -7.06 -37.37 39.57
CA LEU A 14 -6.92 -38.66 38.90
C LEU A 14 -8.31 -39.27 38.72
N CYS A 15 -8.77 -39.41 37.48
CA CYS A 15 -9.83 -40.33 37.07
C CYS A 15 -9.48 -40.87 35.67
N THR A 16 -9.15 -42.16 35.59
CA THR A 16 -8.92 -42.89 34.35
C THR A 16 -10.25 -43.16 33.67
N SER A 17 -10.66 -42.25 32.80
CA SER A 17 -11.66 -42.48 31.76
C SER A 17 -11.04 -42.08 30.43
N ALA A 18 -11.00 -43.01 29.46
CA ALA A 18 -10.52 -42.77 28.11
C ALA A 18 -11.40 -41.70 27.43
N LEU A 19 -11.07 -40.43 27.65
CA LEU A 19 -11.66 -39.30 26.97
C LEU A 19 -11.03 -39.23 25.59
N MET A 20 -11.82 -39.53 24.57
CA MET A 20 -11.50 -39.08 23.21
C MET A 20 -11.32 -37.56 23.29
N GLN A 21 -10.07 -37.12 23.17
CA GLN A 21 -9.73 -35.71 23.14
C GLN A 21 -10.22 -35.15 21.81
N ASN A 22 -11.46 -34.66 21.79
CA ASN A 22 -11.89 -33.67 20.82
C ASN A 22 -11.09 -32.41 21.11
N THR A 23 -9.87 -32.36 20.59
CA THR A 23 -9.08 -31.14 20.56
C THR A 23 -9.81 -30.23 19.58
N PRO A 24 -10.47 -29.14 20.02
CA PRO A 24 -10.99 -28.19 19.05
C PRO A 24 -9.80 -27.72 18.22
N VAL A 25 -9.89 -27.87 16.90
CA VAL A 25 -8.93 -27.24 15.99
C VAL A 25 -9.01 -25.74 16.28
N GLN A 26 -8.04 -25.25 17.04
CA GLN A 26 -7.94 -23.85 17.37
C GLN A 26 -7.74 -23.13 16.04
N ALA A 27 -8.74 -22.35 15.61
CA ALA A 27 -8.61 -21.52 14.43
C ALA A 27 -7.32 -20.69 14.57
N ALA A 28 -6.52 -20.67 13.51
CA ALA A 28 -5.31 -19.86 13.48
C ALA A 28 -5.66 -18.42 13.89
N PRO A 29 -4.84 -17.76 14.72
CA PRO A 29 -5.14 -16.41 15.17
C PRO A 29 -5.32 -15.50 13.95
N LYS A 30 -6.46 -14.80 13.90
CA LYS A 30 -6.75 -13.83 12.84
C LYS A 30 -5.66 -12.76 12.89
N LYS A 31 -4.92 -12.59 11.80
CA LYS A 31 -3.87 -11.56 11.72
C LYS A 31 -4.48 -10.17 11.88
N GLN A 32 -3.72 -9.29 12.51
CA GLN A 32 -4.09 -7.89 12.64
C GLN A 32 -3.86 -7.18 11.30
N LEU A 33 -4.86 -6.42 10.87
CA LEU A 33 -4.77 -5.59 9.68
C LEU A 33 -3.67 -4.51 9.84
N ILE A 34 -2.77 -4.44 8.86
CA ILE A 34 -1.72 -3.43 8.74
C ILE A 34 -2.05 -2.50 7.57
N PHE A 35 -1.95 -1.19 7.80
CA PHE A 35 -1.99 -0.21 6.72
C PHE A 35 -0.58 0.25 6.38
N ASP A 36 -0.11 -0.12 5.20
CA ASP A 36 1.06 0.49 4.59
C ASP A 36 0.63 1.82 3.97
N THR A 37 1.07 2.92 4.56
CA THR A 37 0.64 4.25 4.14
C THR A 37 1.51 4.85 3.04
N HIS A 38 2.56 4.14 2.60
CA HIS A 38 3.55 4.69 1.67
C HIS A 38 4.14 3.60 0.76
N GLN A 39 3.32 3.10 -0.15
CA GLN A 39 3.74 2.10 -1.13
C GLN A 39 4.10 2.77 -2.47
N HIS A 40 5.27 2.46 -3.00
CA HIS A 40 5.61 2.77 -4.39
C HIS A 40 5.53 1.51 -5.26
N LEU A 41 4.92 1.64 -6.44
CA LEU A 41 4.87 0.60 -7.47
C LEU A 41 5.17 1.26 -8.83
N TRP A 42 5.96 0.59 -9.66
CA TRP A 42 6.25 1.07 -11.01
C TRP A 42 6.55 -0.06 -12.00
N ASP A 43 6.20 0.21 -13.26
CA ASP A 43 6.44 -0.64 -14.43
C ASP A 43 7.17 0.18 -15.51
N LEU A 44 8.45 -0.11 -15.66
CA LEU A 44 9.36 0.58 -16.58
C LEU A 44 9.08 0.25 -18.06
N SER A 45 8.17 -0.69 -18.36
CA SER A 45 7.74 -0.91 -19.75
C SER A 45 6.97 0.28 -20.33
N TRP A 46 6.42 1.14 -19.48
CA TRP A 46 5.70 2.33 -19.92
C TRP A 46 5.95 3.58 -19.06
N GLN A 47 6.29 3.45 -17.77
CA GLN A 47 6.60 4.60 -16.92
C GLN A 47 8.04 5.07 -17.14
N LYS A 48 8.19 6.39 -17.30
CA LYS A 48 9.48 7.07 -17.43
C LYS A 48 9.76 7.78 -16.11
N LEU A 49 10.81 7.34 -15.43
CA LEU A 49 11.23 7.84 -14.12
C LEU A 49 12.56 8.61 -14.29
N PRO A 50 12.55 9.95 -14.44
CA PRO A 50 13.77 10.71 -14.76
C PRO A 50 14.86 10.65 -13.69
N TRP A 51 14.49 10.32 -12.46
CA TRP A 51 15.39 10.19 -11.32
C TRP A 51 16.05 8.80 -11.24
N LEU A 52 15.60 7.82 -12.02
CA LEU A 52 16.07 6.44 -11.93
C LEU A 52 17.31 6.23 -12.80
N ALA A 53 18.46 6.02 -12.16
CA ALA A 53 19.69 5.65 -12.84
C ALA A 53 19.62 4.22 -13.39
N GLU A 54 20.15 3.99 -14.60
CA GLU A 54 20.09 2.70 -15.30
C GLU A 54 20.86 1.57 -14.58
N ASP A 55 21.93 1.90 -13.85
CA ASP A 55 22.75 0.97 -13.08
C ASP A 55 22.24 0.73 -11.65
N SER A 56 21.12 1.36 -11.28
CA SER A 56 20.51 1.23 -9.97
C SER A 56 19.91 -0.16 -9.76
N PRO A 57 19.98 -0.74 -8.54
CA PRO A 57 19.18 -1.92 -8.20
C PRO A 57 17.67 -1.69 -8.31
N LEU A 58 17.24 -0.42 -8.39
CA LEU A 58 15.85 -0.02 -8.62
C LEU A 58 15.46 0.00 -10.11
N ALA A 59 16.42 -0.19 -11.03
CA ALA A 59 16.23 -0.16 -12.49
C ALA A 59 15.52 -1.42 -13.03
N ARG A 60 14.43 -1.82 -12.37
CA ARG A 60 13.55 -2.93 -12.74
C ARG A 60 12.11 -2.61 -12.37
N ASN A 61 11.19 -3.45 -12.80
CA ASN A 61 9.78 -3.36 -12.41
C ASN A 61 9.60 -3.72 -10.93
N PHE A 62 8.73 -2.98 -10.25
CA PHE A 62 8.20 -3.29 -8.92
C PHE A 62 6.68 -3.18 -8.98
N VAL A 63 6.03 -4.28 -9.31
CA VAL A 63 4.57 -4.33 -9.54
C VAL A 63 3.86 -5.06 -8.41
N THR A 64 2.53 -5.19 -8.50
CA THR A 64 1.72 -5.78 -7.43
C THR A 64 2.17 -7.18 -7.01
N SER A 65 2.65 -8.01 -7.95
CA SER A 65 3.16 -9.35 -7.63
C SER A 65 4.41 -9.30 -6.75
N ASP A 66 5.33 -8.37 -7.00
CA ASP A 66 6.51 -8.17 -6.14
C ASP A 66 6.08 -7.77 -4.73
N TYR A 67 5.09 -6.86 -4.62
CA TYR A 67 4.60 -6.43 -3.31
C TYR A 67 3.88 -7.54 -2.55
N LEU A 68 3.05 -8.34 -3.23
CA LEU A 68 2.38 -9.50 -2.62
C LEU A 68 3.36 -10.53 -2.07
N GLU A 69 4.48 -10.77 -2.77
CA GLU A 69 5.55 -11.64 -2.26
C GLU A 69 6.27 -11.00 -1.06
N ALA A 70 6.56 -9.69 -1.13
CA ALA A 70 7.21 -8.97 -0.03
C ALA A 70 6.35 -8.91 1.25
N THR A 71 5.01 -8.88 1.11
CA THR A 71 4.07 -8.87 2.25
C THR A 71 3.45 -10.24 2.51
N LYS A 72 4.05 -11.32 2.00
CA LYS A 72 3.47 -12.65 2.05
C LYS A 72 3.16 -13.08 3.47
N GLY A 73 1.93 -13.54 3.64
CA GLY A 73 1.42 -13.99 4.91
C GLY A 73 0.84 -12.88 5.77
N GLU A 74 1.07 -11.59 5.50
CA GLU A 74 0.47 -10.49 6.27
C GLU A 74 -0.88 -10.01 5.71
N ASP A 75 -1.75 -9.51 6.59
CA ASP A 75 -3.01 -8.86 6.20
C ASP A 75 -2.74 -7.36 6.00
N VAL A 76 -2.34 -6.98 4.78
CA VAL A 76 -1.90 -5.62 4.45
C VAL A 76 -2.88 -4.95 3.48
N ARG A 77 -3.19 -3.68 3.75
CA ARG A 77 -3.78 -2.76 2.79
C ARG A 77 -2.87 -1.56 2.60
N ALA A 78 -2.73 -1.07 1.38
CA ALA A 78 -1.71 -0.10 1.02
C ALA A 78 -2.28 1.18 0.41
N VAL A 79 -1.64 2.31 0.68
CA VAL A 79 -1.85 3.57 -0.04
C VAL A 79 -0.68 3.79 -0.98
N TYR A 80 -0.99 3.87 -2.28
CA TYR A 80 -0.02 4.16 -3.32
C TYR A 80 0.48 5.60 -3.22
N MET A 81 1.77 5.80 -3.43
CA MET A 81 2.43 7.09 -3.58
C MET A 81 3.04 7.20 -4.98
N GLU A 82 2.79 8.32 -5.64
CA GLU A 82 3.37 8.69 -6.93
C GLU A 82 4.89 8.47 -7.00
N VAL A 83 5.38 8.07 -8.17
CA VAL A 83 6.78 7.70 -8.38
C VAL A 83 7.56 8.75 -9.18
N ASP A 84 7.07 9.99 -9.25
CA ASP A 84 7.68 11.11 -9.97
C ASP A 84 7.93 10.77 -11.45
N VAL A 85 6.89 10.28 -12.11
CA VAL A 85 6.89 10.10 -13.57
C VAL A 85 7.07 11.43 -14.29
N THR A 86 7.51 11.39 -15.55
CA THR A 86 7.54 12.59 -16.39
C THR A 86 6.20 13.33 -16.41
N ALA A 87 6.21 14.66 -16.50
CA ALA A 87 5.00 15.48 -16.37
C ALA A 87 3.83 15.06 -17.28
N ASN A 88 4.12 14.60 -18.49
CA ASN A 88 3.11 14.10 -19.44
C ASN A 88 2.49 12.74 -19.07
N GLN A 89 3.04 12.02 -18.09
CA GLN A 89 2.55 10.72 -17.63
C GLN A 89 1.75 10.79 -16.33
N LYS A 90 1.74 11.91 -15.60
CA LYS A 90 1.03 12.07 -14.32
C LYS A 90 -0.46 11.66 -14.39
N ARG A 91 -1.12 11.96 -15.52
CA ARG A 91 -2.52 11.54 -15.73
C ARG A 91 -2.65 10.02 -15.92
N ALA A 92 -1.82 9.43 -16.77
CA ALA A 92 -1.83 8.00 -17.02
C ALA A 92 -1.47 7.18 -15.77
N GLU A 93 -0.51 7.66 -14.97
CA GLU A 93 -0.17 7.10 -13.66
C GLU A 93 -1.37 7.13 -12.72
N ALA A 94 -2.02 8.29 -12.56
CA ALA A 94 -3.22 8.43 -11.71
C ALA A 94 -4.34 7.45 -12.12
N GLU A 95 -4.65 7.36 -13.42
CA GLU A 95 -5.67 6.44 -13.94
C GLU A 95 -5.28 4.97 -13.71
N HIS A 96 -4.00 4.63 -13.89
CA HIS A 96 -3.48 3.28 -13.62
C HIS A 96 -3.68 2.88 -12.16
N VAL A 97 -3.31 3.74 -11.21
CA VAL A 97 -3.39 3.40 -9.77
C VAL A 97 -4.80 3.48 -9.22
N VAL A 98 -5.69 4.24 -9.85
CA VAL A 98 -7.13 4.17 -9.61
C VAL A 98 -7.68 2.80 -9.99
N ASN A 99 -7.34 2.31 -11.19
CA ASN A 99 -7.75 0.97 -11.61
C ASN A 99 -7.14 -0.12 -10.71
N LEU A 100 -5.90 0.06 -10.27
CA LEU A 100 -5.25 -0.80 -9.30
C LEU A 100 -6.02 -0.87 -7.97
N SER A 101 -6.43 0.31 -7.45
CA SER A 101 -7.12 0.45 -6.16
C SER A 101 -8.54 -0.12 -6.16
N ARG A 102 -9.17 -0.24 -7.35
CA ARG A 102 -10.51 -0.82 -7.52
C ARG A 102 -10.51 -2.34 -7.51
N ASP A 103 -9.37 -2.96 -7.79
CA ASP A 103 -9.23 -4.41 -7.77
C ASP A 103 -9.18 -4.91 -6.33
N LYS A 104 -10.28 -5.53 -5.89
CA LYS A 104 -10.42 -6.04 -4.51
C LYS A 104 -9.46 -7.19 -4.18
N GLN A 105 -8.79 -7.78 -5.18
CA GLN A 105 -7.77 -8.81 -4.96
C GLN A 105 -6.39 -8.21 -4.68
N LYS A 106 -6.22 -6.89 -4.85
CA LYS A 106 -4.95 -6.21 -4.67
C LYS A 106 -4.91 -5.49 -3.31
N PRO A 107 -3.74 -5.41 -2.67
CA PRO A 107 -3.63 -4.77 -1.36
C PRO A 107 -3.74 -3.25 -1.44
N THR A 108 -3.39 -2.63 -2.57
CA THR A 108 -3.51 -1.17 -2.78
C THR A 108 -4.98 -0.75 -2.83
N VAL A 109 -5.37 0.26 -2.05
CA VAL A 109 -6.79 0.68 -1.88
C VAL A 109 -7.06 2.15 -2.14
N ALA A 110 -6.00 2.94 -2.18
CA ALA A 110 -6.06 4.39 -2.30
C ALA A 110 -4.75 4.88 -2.90
N ALA A 111 -4.77 6.10 -3.42
CA ALA A 111 -3.61 6.71 -4.03
C ALA A 111 -3.42 8.17 -3.59
N VAL A 112 -2.16 8.57 -3.44
CA VAL A 112 -1.70 9.94 -3.48
C VAL A 112 -0.89 10.10 -4.75
N VAL A 113 -1.36 10.94 -5.67
CA VAL A 113 -0.84 11.04 -7.03
C VAL A 113 0.00 12.29 -7.23
N GLY A 114 0.83 12.33 -8.28
CA GLY A 114 1.71 13.46 -8.56
C GLY A 114 0.93 14.72 -8.91
N GLY A 115 1.23 15.84 -8.26
CA GLY A 115 0.60 17.14 -8.53
C GLY A 115 1.62 18.27 -8.37
N ASP A 116 1.40 19.38 -9.06
CA ASP A 116 2.24 20.58 -8.92
C ASP A 116 1.33 21.81 -8.78
N PRO A 117 1.11 22.29 -7.54
CA PRO A 117 0.30 23.48 -7.26
C PRO A 117 0.79 24.77 -7.93
N GLY A 118 2.05 24.80 -8.40
CA GLY A 118 2.62 25.96 -9.09
C GLY A 118 2.28 26.05 -10.58
N LEU A 119 1.72 25.00 -11.18
CA LEU A 119 1.34 25.02 -12.60
C LEU A 119 -0.04 25.66 -12.81
N GLU A 120 -0.17 26.49 -13.86
CA GLU A 120 -1.43 27.13 -14.24
C GLU A 120 -2.59 26.13 -14.40
N GLY A 121 -2.30 24.93 -14.94
CA GLY A 121 -3.28 23.86 -15.13
C GLY A 121 -3.61 23.01 -13.89
N PHE A 122 -3.08 23.33 -12.71
CA PHE A 122 -3.26 22.50 -11.51
C PHE A 122 -4.71 22.40 -11.05
N ALA A 123 -5.48 23.49 -11.13
CA ALA A 123 -6.88 23.49 -10.70
C ALA A 123 -7.74 22.51 -11.52
N ASP A 124 -7.57 22.50 -12.85
CA ASP A 124 -8.25 21.55 -13.74
C ASP A 124 -7.78 20.12 -13.49
N TYR A 125 -6.49 19.92 -13.22
CA TYR A 125 -5.94 18.61 -12.88
C TYR A 125 -6.54 18.06 -11.58
N VAL A 126 -6.62 18.86 -10.50
CA VAL A 126 -7.27 18.45 -9.25
C VAL A 126 -8.76 18.19 -9.44
N LYS A 127 -9.45 18.99 -10.28
CA LYS A 127 -10.86 18.74 -10.63
C LYS A 127 -11.03 17.39 -11.33
N PHE A 128 -10.14 17.05 -12.28
CA PHE A 128 -10.11 15.72 -12.88
C PHE A 128 -9.89 14.63 -11.83
N LEU A 129 -8.90 14.78 -10.94
CA LEU A 129 -8.61 13.81 -9.88
C LEU A 129 -9.78 13.62 -8.91
N SER A 130 -10.55 14.67 -8.63
CA SER A 130 -11.72 14.62 -7.73
C SER A 130 -12.83 13.69 -8.22
N THR A 131 -12.81 13.29 -9.49
CA THR A 131 -13.73 12.29 -10.03
C THR A 131 -13.41 10.85 -9.58
N PHE A 132 -12.23 10.64 -8.99
CA PHE A 132 -11.78 9.34 -8.49
C PHE A 132 -11.82 9.29 -6.96
N PRO A 133 -12.79 8.58 -6.36
CA PRO A 133 -12.85 8.45 -4.90
C PRO A 133 -11.62 7.72 -4.33
N GLU A 134 -10.86 6.97 -5.13
CA GLU A 134 -9.63 6.28 -4.72
C GLU A 134 -8.46 7.25 -4.48
N VAL A 135 -8.48 8.43 -5.11
CA VAL A 135 -7.45 9.45 -4.91
C VAL A 135 -7.73 10.22 -3.62
N LYS A 136 -6.80 10.17 -2.68
CA LYS A 136 -6.92 10.78 -1.34
C LYS A 136 -6.03 11.98 -1.12
N GLY A 137 -5.16 12.29 -2.09
CA GLY A 137 -4.30 13.45 -2.02
C GLY A 137 -3.43 13.60 -3.25
N VAL A 138 -2.64 14.66 -3.24
CA VAL A 138 -1.59 14.94 -4.22
C VAL A 138 -0.25 15.11 -3.51
N ARG A 139 0.84 14.72 -4.18
CA ARG A 139 2.21 14.93 -3.70
C ARG A 139 3.02 15.64 -4.77
N GLN A 140 3.90 16.55 -4.35
CA GLN A 140 4.95 17.14 -5.16
C GLN A 140 6.29 16.76 -4.57
N VAL A 141 7.20 16.23 -5.39
CA VAL A 141 8.60 16.04 -4.97
C VAL A 141 9.32 17.39 -5.00
N LEU A 142 9.87 17.81 -3.87
CA LEU A 142 10.51 19.13 -3.72
C LEU A 142 12.04 19.08 -3.81
N HIS A 143 12.65 17.88 -3.83
CA HIS A 143 14.10 17.71 -3.73
C HIS A 143 14.85 17.90 -5.08
N GLY A 144 14.17 18.38 -6.12
CA GLY A 144 14.73 18.66 -7.46
C GLY A 144 14.94 20.15 -7.74
N THR A 145 15.08 20.53 -9.01
CA THR A 145 15.19 21.94 -9.46
C THR A 145 13.87 22.71 -9.44
N HIS A 146 12.84 22.18 -8.77
CA HIS A 146 11.54 22.84 -8.67
C HIS A 146 11.64 24.09 -7.79
N PRO A 147 10.86 25.15 -8.09
CA PRO A 147 10.76 26.29 -7.20
C PRO A 147 10.33 25.80 -5.81
N GLN A 148 11.11 26.11 -4.78
CA GLN A 148 10.70 25.87 -3.41
C GLN A 148 9.40 26.66 -3.20
N GLY A 149 8.32 25.97 -2.83
CA GLY A 149 7.03 26.60 -2.54
C GLY A 149 7.25 27.79 -1.61
N LYS A 150 6.70 28.95 -1.99
CA LYS A 150 6.80 30.18 -1.21
C LYS A 150 5.89 30.13 0.01
#